data_AF-A0AAV0B3P0-F1
#
_entry.id   AF-A0AAV0B3P0-F1
#
_cell.length_a   1.000
_cell.length_b   1.000
_cell.length_c   1.000
_cell.angle_alpha   90.00
_cell.angle_beta   90.00
_cell.angle_gamma   90.00
#
_symmetry.space_group_name_H-M   'P 1'
#
loop_
_entity.id
_entity.type
_entity.pdbx_description
1 polymer ?
#
loop_
_entity_poly.entity_id
_entity_poly.type
_entity_poly.pdbx_seq_one_letter_code
_entity_poly.pdbx_strand_id
1 'polypeptide(L)'
;MPKVPKSTRTLNKLVSSHIPPSQDSLCICIRDFTKMILGLTKNNNNLPLPPSSDEVDTATLLNITDVDIDSLVVQERNIATEEASITKRIPLKYKSLCLSEMAQHNIQHPTFQWDVKGQTRWDGLVIDILVKHWLYAKNKEAFQEYPQQSDFCTKTIVSAIVEQWLRGQKASYGKDKITNQNLSRIKKKVSFWFFLH
;
A
#
# COMPACT_ATOMS: atom_id res chain seq x y z
N MET A 1 -2.21 -32.36 -1.35
CA MET A 1 -2.59 -30.95 -1.12
C MET A 1 -1.32 -30.10 -0.97
N PRO A 2 -1.16 -28.99 -1.72
CA PRO A 2 0.00 -28.11 -1.54
C PRO A 2 -0.07 -27.43 -0.16
N LYS A 3 1.03 -27.46 0.60
CA LYS A 3 1.12 -26.84 1.93
C LYS A 3 1.08 -25.32 1.78
N VAL A 4 0.15 -24.65 2.47
CA VAL A 4 0.10 -23.20 2.59
C VAL A 4 1.44 -22.72 3.19
N PRO A 5 2.17 -21.78 2.56
CA PRO A 5 3.49 -21.37 3.04
C PRO A 5 3.40 -20.72 4.44
N LYS A 6 4.15 -21.27 5.40
CA LYS A 6 4.11 -20.83 6.82
C LYS A 6 4.92 -19.55 7.12
N SER A 7 5.62 -18.98 6.14
CA SER A 7 6.42 -17.76 6.34
C SER A 7 6.41 -16.82 5.14
N THR A 8 6.41 -15.51 5.42
CA THR A 8 6.51 -14.42 4.42
C THR A 8 7.69 -14.60 3.47
N ARG A 9 8.81 -15.14 3.98
CA ARG A 9 10.02 -15.44 3.19
C ARG A 9 9.76 -16.49 2.11
N THR A 10 8.99 -17.54 2.44
CA THR A 10 8.68 -18.63 1.49
C THR A 10 7.73 -18.13 0.41
N LEU A 11 6.73 -17.34 0.80
CA LEU A 11 5.75 -16.79 -0.14
C LEU A 11 6.40 -15.76 -1.08
N ASN A 12 7.27 -14.89 -0.56
CA ASN A 12 8.04 -13.96 -1.40
C ASN A 12 9.00 -14.69 -2.35
N LYS A 13 9.57 -15.83 -1.94
CA LYS A 13 10.41 -16.66 -2.82
C LYS A 13 9.61 -17.25 -3.99
N LEU A 14 8.38 -17.69 -3.76
CA LEU A 14 7.50 -18.21 -4.83
C LEU A 14 7.08 -17.12 -5.81
N VAL A 15 6.85 -15.90 -5.33
CA VAL A 15 6.48 -14.77 -6.19
C VAL A 15 7.71 -14.20 -6.92
N SER A 16 8.91 -14.31 -6.34
CA SER A 16 10.14 -13.72 -6.91
C SER A 16 10.57 -14.24 -8.27
N SER A 17 10.09 -15.42 -8.70
CA SER A 17 10.32 -15.91 -10.06
C SER A 17 9.40 -15.27 -11.10
N HIS A 18 8.37 -14.55 -10.68
CA HIS A 18 7.31 -13.98 -11.52
C HIS A 18 7.23 -12.45 -11.47
N ILE A 19 8.04 -11.81 -10.62
CA ILE A 19 8.14 -10.35 -10.53
C ILE A 19 9.61 -9.92 -10.64
N PRO A 20 9.90 -8.70 -11.13
CA PRO A 20 11.26 -8.19 -11.17
C PRO A 20 11.91 -8.12 -9.78
N PRO A 21 13.24 -8.03 -9.71
CA PRO A 21 13.95 -7.80 -8.46
C PRO A 21 13.41 -6.58 -7.71
N SER A 22 13.44 -6.61 -6.38
CA SER A 22 12.86 -5.52 -5.56
C SER A 22 13.54 -4.15 -5.71
N GLN A 23 14.72 -4.12 -6.34
CA GLN A 23 15.51 -2.93 -6.67
C GLN A 23 15.32 -2.47 -8.13
N ASP A 24 14.51 -3.19 -8.91
CA ASP A 24 14.15 -2.81 -10.27
C ASP A 24 13.40 -1.46 -10.27
N SER A 25 13.59 -0.65 -11.32
CA SER A 25 12.96 0.68 -11.43
C SER A 25 11.44 0.60 -11.38
N LEU A 26 10.84 -0.46 -11.93
CA LEU A 26 9.40 -0.71 -11.87
C LEU A 26 8.94 -0.94 -10.42
N CYS A 27 9.65 -1.80 -9.70
CA CYS A 27 9.36 -2.11 -8.30
C CYS A 27 9.50 -0.88 -7.39
N ILE A 28 10.50 -0.04 -7.64
CA ILE A 28 10.70 1.22 -6.91
C ILE A 28 9.58 2.21 -7.24
N CYS A 29 9.25 2.38 -8.51
CA CYS A 29 8.18 3.30 -8.94
C CYS A 29 6.83 2.95 -8.32
N ILE A 30 6.42 1.68 -8.38
CA ILE A 30 5.17 1.21 -7.79
C ILE A 30 5.17 1.46 -6.27
N ARG A 31 6.29 1.17 -5.60
CA ARG A 31 6.42 1.39 -4.16
C ARG A 31 6.35 2.86 -3.78
N ASP A 32 7.00 3.73 -4.54
CA ASP A 32 6.99 5.17 -4.29
C ASP A 32 5.61 5.77 -4.54
N PHE A 33 4.89 5.28 -5.56
CA PHE A 33 3.48 5.62 -5.75
C PHE A 33 2.61 5.16 -4.58
N THR A 34 2.71 3.89 -4.16
CA THR A 34 1.96 3.37 -3.00
C THR A 34 2.26 4.19 -1.74
N LYS A 35 3.53 4.50 -1.48
CA LYS A 35 3.94 5.35 -0.36
C LYS A 35 3.34 6.76 -0.44
N MET A 36 3.35 7.37 -1.63
CA MET A 36 2.76 8.69 -1.85
C MET A 36 1.26 8.71 -1.53
N ILE A 37 0.51 7.68 -1.94
CA ILE A 37 -0.92 7.54 -1.63
C ILE A 37 -1.15 7.38 -0.12
N LEU A 38 -0.33 6.55 0.54
CA LEU A 38 -0.38 6.34 1.99
C LEU A 38 0.16 7.52 2.83
N GLY A 39 0.66 8.59 2.19
CA GLY A 39 1.26 9.73 2.89
C GLY A 39 2.62 9.45 3.53
N LEU A 40 3.29 8.36 3.14
CA LEU A 40 4.62 8.01 3.61
C LEU A 40 5.66 8.87 2.89
N THR A 41 6.50 9.58 3.66
CA THR A 41 7.55 10.46 3.14
C THR A 41 8.91 10.07 3.70
N LYS A 42 10.00 10.60 3.13
CA LYS A 42 11.36 10.39 3.68
C LYS A 42 11.46 10.74 5.17
N ASN A 43 10.70 11.75 5.61
CA ASN A 43 10.72 12.27 6.98
C ASN A 43 9.63 11.62 7.85
N ASN A 44 8.66 10.93 7.26
CA ASN A 44 7.59 10.22 7.96
C ASN A 44 7.37 8.85 7.32
N ASN A 45 8.04 7.84 7.86
CA ASN A 45 7.89 6.44 7.45
C ASN A 45 6.94 5.66 8.38
N ASN A 46 6.22 6.35 9.28
CA ASN A 46 5.27 5.68 10.16
C ASN A 46 4.08 5.23 9.33
N LEU A 47 3.76 3.94 9.41
CA LEU A 47 2.57 3.39 8.75
C LEU A 47 1.33 4.12 9.29
N PRO A 48 0.36 4.45 8.42
CA PRO A 48 -0.90 5.04 8.85
C PRO A 48 -1.62 4.08 9.81
N LEU A 49 -2.54 4.62 10.61
CA LEU A 49 -3.37 3.79 11.48
C LEU A 49 -4.16 2.78 10.63
N PRO A 50 -4.38 1.54 11.11
CA PRO A 50 -5.25 0.60 10.43
C PRO A 50 -6.66 1.19 10.31
N PRO A 51 -7.47 0.72 9.33
CA PRO A 51 -8.82 1.24 9.13
C PRO A 51 -9.69 0.93 10.35
N SER A 52 -10.71 1.75 10.58
CA SER A 52 -11.75 1.45 11.57
C SER A 52 -12.58 0.21 11.17
N SER A 53 -13.27 -0.41 12.13
CA SER A 53 -14.20 -1.51 11.82
C SER A 53 -15.28 -1.06 10.84
N ASP A 54 -15.80 0.15 11.04
CA ASP A 54 -16.92 0.69 10.28
C ASP A 54 -16.52 0.92 8.81
N GLU A 55 -15.30 1.41 8.56
CA GLU A 55 -14.76 1.51 7.20
C GLU A 55 -14.64 0.15 6.52
N VAL A 56 -14.13 -0.86 7.24
CA VAL A 56 -13.98 -2.23 6.70
C VAL A 56 -15.34 -2.84 6.35
N ASP A 57 -16.33 -2.68 7.22
CA ASP A 57 -17.67 -3.21 7.02
C ASP A 57 -18.37 -2.53 5.85
N THR A 58 -18.27 -1.20 5.76
CA THR A 58 -18.89 -0.41 4.68
C THR A 58 -18.26 -0.72 3.33
N ALA A 59 -16.93 -0.85 3.26
CA ALA A 59 -16.21 -1.22 2.04
C ALA A 59 -16.55 -2.62 1.55
N THR A 60 -16.89 -3.55 2.45
CA THR A 60 -17.22 -4.94 2.11
C THR A 60 -18.56 -5.05 1.37
N LEU A 61 -19.45 -4.08 1.55
CA LEU A 61 -20.75 -4.01 0.86
C LEU A 61 -20.65 -3.46 -0.57
N LEU A 62 -19.58 -2.75 -0.89
CA LEU A 62 -19.35 -2.24 -2.23
C LEU A 62 -18.86 -3.37 -3.14
N ASN A 63 -19.72 -3.81 -4.06
CA ASN A 63 -19.29 -4.62 -5.19
C ASN A 63 -18.51 -3.70 -6.14
N ILE A 64 -17.18 -3.85 -6.14
CA ILE A 64 -16.34 -3.28 -7.18
C ILE A 64 -16.64 -4.07 -8.46
N THR A 65 -17.69 -3.68 -9.18
CA THR A 65 -17.90 -4.12 -10.56
C THR A 65 -16.80 -3.49 -11.42
N ASP A 66 -16.32 -4.24 -12.41
CA ASP A 66 -15.12 -3.95 -13.19
C ASP A 66 -14.85 -2.47 -13.42
N VAL A 67 -13.63 -2.11 -13.04
CA VAL A 67 -13.20 -0.74 -12.86
C VAL A 67 -12.82 -0.15 -14.22
N ASP A 68 -13.73 0.61 -14.80
CA ASP A 68 -13.56 1.26 -16.10
C ASP A 68 -12.51 2.38 -16.05
N ILE A 69 -11.44 2.24 -16.83
CA ILE A 69 -10.37 3.24 -16.95
C ILE A 69 -10.91 4.52 -17.61
N ASP A 70 -11.96 4.44 -18.43
CA ASP A 70 -12.55 5.59 -19.13
C ASP A 70 -13.17 6.61 -18.15
N SER A 71 -13.61 6.14 -16.98
CA SER A 71 -14.12 7.01 -15.91
C SER A 71 -13.05 7.96 -15.34
N LEU A 72 -11.76 7.59 -15.42
CA LEU A 72 -10.64 8.40 -14.91
C LEU A 72 -10.35 9.62 -15.79
N VAL A 73 -10.58 9.50 -17.10
CA VAL A 73 -10.37 10.60 -18.05
C VAL A 73 -11.33 11.76 -17.77
N VAL A 74 -12.55 11.45 -17.31
CA VAL A 74 -13.55 12.46 -16.92
C VAL A 74 -13.16 13.12 -15.59
N GLN A 75 -12.69 12.34 -14.62
CA GLN A 75 -12.25 12.87 -13.32
C GLN A 75 -11.01 13.78 -13.43
N GLU A 76 -10.06 13.48 -14.32
CA GLU A 76 -8.86 14.32 -14.52
C GLU A 76 -9.21 15.73 -14.97
N ARG A 77 -10.27 15.91 -15.78
CA ARG A 77 -10.70 17.25 -16.25
C ARG A 77 -11.23 18.15 -15.12
N ASN A 78 -11.64 17.55 -14.00
CA ASN A 78 -12.25 18.27 -12.89
C ASN A 78 -11.25 18.62 -11.78
N ILE A 79 -10.02 18.07 -11.83
CA ILE A 79 -9.00 18.36 -10.83
C ILE A 79 -8.20 19.58 -11.29
N ALA A 80 -8.33 20.67 -10.54
CA ALA A 80 -7.50 21.85 -10.73
C ALA A 80 -6.02 21.45 -10.63
N THR A 81 -5.18 22.06 -11.48
CA THR A 81 -3.74 21.79 -11.59
C THR A 81 -3.05 22.10 -10.24
N GLU A 82 -3.00 21.13 -9.33
CA GLU A 82 -2.24 21.28 -8.08
C GLU A 82 -0.74 21.27 -8.39
N GLU A 83 -0.04 22.24 -7.80
CA GLU A 83 1.40 22.47 -7.96
C GLU A 83 2.25 21.26 -7.54
N ALA A 84 3.46 21.21 -8.08
CA ALA A 84 4.38 20.08 -8.03
C ALA A 84 4.70 19.58 -6.61
N SER A 85 4.77 18.24 -6.47
CA SER A 85 5.20 17.54 -5.26
C SER A 85 6.65 17.85 -4.87
N ILE A 86 6.89 17.86 -3.55
CA ILE A 86 8.22 17.88 -2.90
C ILE A 86 9.07 16.63 -3.28
N THR A 87 8.46 15.58 -3.81
CA THR A 87 9.16 14.47 -4.49
C THR A 87 8.91 14.57 -6.00
N LYS A 88 9.82 15.22 -6.72
CA LYS A 88 9.69 15.57 -8.15
C LYS A 88 9.27 14.44 -9.11
N ARG A 89 9.44 13.17 -8.72
CA ARG A 89 9.26 11.97 -9.55
C ARG A 89 7.84 11.59 -9.95
N ILE A 90 6.82 11.99 -9.19
CA ILE A 90 5.42 11.63 -9.46
C ILE A 90 4.53 12.87 -9.30
N PRO A 91 3.78 13.28 -10.35
CA PRO A 91 2.88 14.43 -10.26
C PRO A 91 1.75 14.23 -9.24
N LEU A 92 1.44 15.26 -8.44
CA LEU A 92 0.41 15.19 -7.38
C LEU A 92 -0.99 14.94 -7.92
N LYS A 93 -1.31 15.36 -9.14
CA LYS A 93 -2.63 15.10 -9.73
C LYS A 93 -3.05 13.63 -9.70
N TYR A 94 -2.10 12.69 -9.85
CA TYR A 94 -2.39 11.26 -9.79
C TYR A 94 -2.63 10.77 -8.37
N LYS A 95 -2.03 11.44 -7.37
CA LYS A 95 -2.42 11.25 -5.97
C LYS A 95 -3.86 11.70 -5.76
N SER A 96 -4.19 12.92 -6.19
CA SER A 96 -5.53 13.51 -5.97
C SER A 96 -6.64 12.70 -6.68
N LEU A 97 -6.38 12.18 -7.89
CA LEU A 97 -7.28 11.24 -8.57
C LEU A 97 -7.51 9.96 -7.75
N CYS A 98 -6.42 9.34 -7.30
CA CYS A 98 -6.49 8.10 -6.54
C CYS A 98 -7.26 8.28 -5.22
N LEU A 99 -6.99 9.37 -4.51
CA LEU A 99 -7.68 9.71 -3.26
C LEU A 99 -9.16 10.02 -3.48
N SER A 100 -9.52 10.66 -4.60
CA SER A 100 -10.91 10.94 -4.94
C SER A 100 -11.72 9.65 -5.13
N GLU A 101 -11.16 8.66 -5.83
CA GLU A 101 -11.81 7.34 -5.98
C GLU A 101 -11.88 6.59 -4.65
N MET A 102 -10.81 6.62 -3.84
CA MET A 102 -10.84 6.03 -2.49
C MET A 102 -12.00 6.62 -1.65
N ALA A 103 -12.19 7.94 -1.68
CA ALA A 103 -13.29 8.59 -0.97
C ALA A 103 -14.68 8.15 -1.49
N GLN A 104 -14.84 7.93 -2.80
CA GLN A 104 -16.08 7.38 -3.38
C GLN A 104 -16.38 5.96 -2.88
N HIS A 105 -15.34 5.21 -2.50
CA HIS A 105 -15.46 3.88 -1.89
C HIS A 105 -15.48 3.92 -0.35
N ASN A 106 -15.76 5.08 0.27
CA ASN A 106 -15.77 5.29 1.71
C ASN A 106 -14.43 5.00 2.41
N ILE A 107 -13.32 5.04 1.68
CA ILE A 107 -11.98 4.98 2.25
C ILE A 107 -11.56 6.42 2.57
N GLN A 108 -11.78 6.84 3.81
CA GLN A 108 -11.53 8.24 4.21
C GLN A 108 -10.03 8.52 4.37
N HIS A 109 -9.28 7.54 4.86
CA HIS A 109 -7.83 7.61 4.93
C HIS A 109 -7.19 6.38 4.27
N PRO A 110 -6.28 6.57 3.29
CA PRO A 110 -5.59 5.45 2.65
C PRO A 110 -4.75 4.67 3.66
N THR A 111 -5.09 3.39 3.84
CA THR A 111 -4.38 2.51 4.78
C THR A 111 -4.62 1.04 4.46
N PHE A 112 -3.92 0.15 5.14
CA PHE A 112 -4.09 -1.30 5.07
C PHE A 112 -4.40 -1.87 6.47
N GLN A 113 -4.94 -3.10 6.52
CA GLN A 113 -5.14 -3.80 7.79
C GLN A 113 -3.83 -4.40 8.30
N TRP A 114 -2.95 -3.54 8.82
CA TRP A 114 -1.57 -3.88 9.21
C TRP A 114 -1.47 -4.99 10.27
N ASP A 115 -2.46 -5.06 11.15
CA ASP A 115 -2.54 -5.97 12.29
C ASP A 115 -3.16 -7.33 11.96
N VAL A 116 -3.83 -7.45 10.81
CA VAL A 116 -4.40 -8.72 10.33
C VAL A 116 -3.36 -9.47 9.50
N LYS A 117 -3.16 -10.75 9.85
CA LYS A 117 -2.27 -11.65 9.10
C LYS A 117 -2.90 -12.04 7.77
N GLY A 118 -2.11 -12.00 6.69
CA GLY A 118 -2.56 -12.34 5.35
C GLY A 118 -3.16 -11.15 4.60
N GLN A 119 -3.76 -11.43 3.45
CA GLN A 119 -4.46 -10.45 2.62
C GLN A 119 -5.92 -10.45 3.01
N THR A 120 -6.47 -9.27 3.31
CA THR A 120 -7.89 -9.10 3.62
C THR A 120 -8.64 -8.58 2.40
N ARG A 121 -9.97 -8.61 2.44
CA ARG A 121 -10.80 -7.98 1.40
C ARG A 121 -10.54 -6.48 1.29
N TRP A 122 -10.36 -5.80 2.44
CA TRP A 122 -9.94 -4.40 2.48
C TRP A 122 -8.63 -4.18 1.74
N ASP A 123 -7.60 -4.99 2.05
CA ASP A 123 -6.31 -4.85 1.37
C ASP A 123 -6.43 -5.07 -0.14
N GLY A 124 -7.26 -6.03 -0.57
CA GLY A 124 -7.58 -6.26 -1.98
C GLY A 124 -8.18 -5.03 -2.67
N LEU A 125 -9.22 -4.43 -2.08
CA LEU A 125 -9.85 -3.20 -2.58
C LEU A 125 -8.83 -2.05 -2.72
N VAL A 126 -8.01 -1.82 -1.69
CA VAL A 126 -7.00 -0.75 -1.73
C VAL A 126 -5.95 -1.04 -2.80
N ILE A 127 -5.51 -2.30 -2.95
CA ILE A 127 -4.58 -2.71 -4.02
C ILE A 127 -5.19 -2.48 -5.40
N ASP A 128 -6.45 -2.85 -5.62
CA ASP A 128 -7.10 -2.69 -6.91
C ASP A 128 -7.18 -1.22 -7.35
N ILE A 129 -7.55 -0.33 -6.43
CA ILE A 129 -7.56 1.13 -6.67
C ILE A 129 -6.15 1.63 -6.97
N LEU A 130 -5.14 1.23 -6.16
CA LEU A 130 -3.75 1.62 -6.39
C LEU A 130 -3.24 1.18 -7.76
N VAL A 131 -3.52 -0.07 -8.15
CA VAL A 131 -3.09 -0.64 -9.43
C VAL A 131 -3.76 0.08 -10.58
N LYS A 132 -5.07 0.36 -10.49
CA LYS A 132 -5.82 1.13 -11.50
C LYS A 132 -5.17 2.49 -11.75
N HIS A 133 -4.98 3.27 -10.69
CA HIS A 133 -4.43 4.63 -10.80
C HIS A 133 -2.97 4.64 -11.21
N TRP A 134 -2.18 3.67 -10.76
CA TRP A 134 -0.80 3.54 -11.20
C TRP A 134 -0.70 3.22 -12.70
N LEU A 135 -1.51 2.29 -13.21
CA LEU A 135 -1.56 1.97 -14.65
C LEU A 135 -2.03 3.17 -15.47
N TYR A 136 -3.04 3.90 -14.98
CA TYR A 136 -3.50 5.13 -15.62
C TYR A 136 -2.37 6.18 -15.72
N ALA A 137 -1.66 6.42 -14.61
CA ALA A 137 -0.53 7.34 -14.57
C ALA A 137 0.60 6.89 -15.52
N LYS A 138 0.91 5.59 -15.57
CA LYS A 138 1.90 5.02 -16.50
C LYS A 138 1.51 5.31 -17.96
N ASN A 139 0.26 5.07 -18.33
CA ASN A 139 -0.26 5.30 -19.68
C ASN A 139 -0.27 6.77 -20.09
N LYS A 140 -0.19 7.69 -19.12
CA LYS A 140 -0.02 9.14 -19.32
C LYS A 140 1.44 9.58 -19.18
N GLU A 141 2.38 8.63 -19.20
CA GLU A 141 3.82 8.87 -19.08
C GLU A 141 4.22 9.62 -17.80
N ALA A 142 3.48 9.44 -16.71
CA ALA A 142 3.70 10.16 -15.45
C ALA A 142 5.02 9.82 -14.74
N PHE A 143 5.74 8.80 -15.19
CA PHE A 143 6.87 8.19 -14.49
C PHE A 143 8.21 8.34 -15.24
N GLN A 144 8.35 9.36 -16.10
CA GLN A 144 9.55 9.61 -16.90
C GLN A 144 10.84 9.77 -16.08
N GLU A 145 10.75 10.15 -14.80
CA GLU A 145 11.93 10.24 -13.90
C GLU A 145 12.45 8.87 -13.40
N TYR A 146 11.74 7.77 -13.66
CA TYR A 146 12.21 6.42 -13.37
C TYR A 146 12.93 5.84 -14.60
N PRO A 147 14.08 5.13 -14.43
CA PRO A 147 14.74 4.43 -15.52
C PRO A 147 13.75 3.52 -16.26
N GLN A 148 13.96 3.35 -17.58
CA GLN A 148 13.11 2.55 -18.49
C GLN A 148 12.48 1.37 -17.75
N GLN A 149 11.17 1.49 -17.52
CA GLN A 149 10.41 0.46 -16.84
C GLN A 149 10.22 -0.68 -17.83
N SER A 150 10.32 -1.92 -17.36
CA SER A 150 10.06 -3.10 -18.20
C SER A 150 8.72 -2.98 -18.95
N ASP A 151 8.74 -3.29 -20.25
CA ASP A 151 7.56 -3.31 -21.11
C ASP A 151 6.54 -4.37 -20.67
N PHE A 152 6.96 -5.35 -19.87
CA PHE A 152 6.12 -6.41 -19.30
C PHE A 152 5.38 -5.96 -18.04
N CYS A 153 4.65 -4.84 -18.12
CA CYS A 153 3.98 -4.25 -16.97
C CYS A 153 2.46 -4.48 -17.02
N THR A 154 2.00 -5.63 -16.54
CA THR A 154 0.58 -5.99 -16.49
C THR A 154 -0.08 -5.67 -15.14
N LYS A 155 -1.42 -5.58 -15.10
CA LYS A 155 -2.20 -5.43 -13.85
C LYS A 155 -1.78 -6.46 -12.78
N THR A 156 -1.61 -7.70 -13.19
CA THR A 156 -1.18 -8.81 -12.32
C THR A 156 0.21 -8.58 -11.72
N ILE A 157 1.17 -8.11 -12.53
CA ILE A 157 2.53 -7.83 -12.06
C ILE A 157 2.53 -6.65 -11.08
N VAL A 158 1.83 -5.57 -11.41
CA VAL A 158 1.73 -4.40 -10.52
C VAL A 158 1.10 -4.80 -9.19
N SER A 159 -0.02 -5.54 -9.21
CA SER A 159 -0.67 -6.05 -8.01
C SER A 159 0.27 -6.93 -7.17
N ALA A 160 0.96 -7.87 -7.80
CA ALA A 160 1.91 -8.75 -7.11
C ALA A 160 3.07 -7.99 -6.43
N ILE A 161 3.54 -6.89 -7.03
CA ILE A 161 4.56 -6.01 -6.46
C ILE A 161 4.02 -5.27 -5.23
N VAL A 162 2.82 -4.69 -5.31
CA VAL A 162 2.17 -4.01 -4.16
C VAL A 162 1.93 -4.99 -3.02
N GLU A 163 1.42 -6.19 -3.32
CA GLU A 163 1.22 -7.24 -2.33
C GLU A 163 2.54 -7.70 -1.69
N GLN A 164 3.61 -7.86 -2.46
CA GLN A 164 4.92 -8.23 -1.93
C GLN A 164 5.43 -7.18 -0.94
N TRP A 165 5.28 -5.90 -1.29
CA TRP A 165 5.62 -4.79 -0.41
C TRP A 165 4.76 -4.81 0.87
N LEU A 166 3.43 -4.93 0.73
CA LEU A 166 2.49 -5.01 1.85
C LEU A 166 2.84 -6.14 2.83
N ARG A 167 3.11 -7.35 2.31
CA ARG A 167 3.53 -8.49 3.12
C ARG A 167 4.81 -8.20 3.92
N GLY A 168 5.75 -7.47 3.32
CA GLY A 168 6.95 -6.98 4.00
C GLY A 168 6.61 -6.05 5.16
N GLN A 169 5.74 -5.06 4.92
CA GLN A 169 5.33 -4.09 5.94
C GLN A 169 4.56 -4.75 7.10
N LYS A 170 3.61 -5.65 6.82
CA LYS A 170 2.88 -6.39 7.87
C LYS A 170 3.80 -7.26 8.73
N ALA A 171 4.81 -7.87 8.12
CA ALA A 171 5.80 -8.67 8.85
C ALA A 171 6.63 -7.80 9.81
N SER A 172 7.01 -6.58 9.40
CA SER A 172 7.70 -5.62 10.26
C SER A 172 6.80 -5.10 11.37
N TYR A 173 5.57 -4.69 11.03
CA TYR A 173 4.57 -4.19 11.99
C TYR A 173 4.29 -5.19 13.12
N GLY A 174 4.16 -6.47 12.78
CA GLY A 174 3.98 -7.53 13.78
C GLY A 174 5.16 -7.68 14.75
N LYS A 175 6.40 -7.48 14.27
CA LYS A 175 7.61 -7.54 15.13
C LYS A 175 7.69 -6.33 16.06
N ASP A 176 7.36 -5.15 15.58
CA ASP A 176 7.39 -3.92 16.38
C ASP A 176 6.35 -3.98 17.50
N LYS A 177 5.15 -4.49 17.21
CA LYS A 177 4.10 -4.73 18.21
C LYS A 177 4.56 -5.69 19.31
N ILE A 178 5.19 -6.81 18.95
CA ILE A 178 5.71 -7.79 19.93
C ILE A 178 6.83 -7.16 20.77
N THR A 179 7.76 -6.44 20.14
CA THR A 179 8.87 -5.78 20.83
C THR A 179 8.36 -4.75 21.84
N ASN A 180 7.40 -3.90 21.46
CA ASN A 180 6.79 -2.90 22.33
C ASN A 180 5.97 -3.53 23.48
N GLN A 181 5.29 -4.66 23.22
CA GLN A 181 4.60 -5.42 24.28
C GLN A 181 5.59 -6.02 25.28
N ASN A 182 6.73 -6.53 24.82
CA ASN A 182 7.76 -7.05 25.71
C ASN A 182 8.41 -5.94 26.54
N LEU A 183 8.72 -4.79 25.93
CA LEU A 183 9.26 -3.62 26.65
C LEU A 183 8.29 -3.08 27.70
N SER A 184 6.99 -3.02 27.41
CA SER A 184 5.99 -2.58 28.39
C SER A 184 5.81 -3.57 29.54
N ARG A 185 5.90 -4.89 29.28
CA ARG A 185 5.92 -5.92 30.33
C ARG A 185 7.16 -5.82 31.23
N ILE A 186 8.33 -5.56 30.64
CA ILE A 186 9.58 -5.36 31.40
C ILE A 186 9.46 -4.11 32.27
N LYS A 187 9.00 -2.98 31.71
CA LYS A 187 8.78 -1.74 32.48
C LYS A 187 7.82 -1.96 33.64
N LYS A 188 6.69 -2.64 33.43
CA LYS A 188 5.75 -2.98 34.52
C LYS A 188 6.38 -3.86 35.61
N LYS A 189 7.21 -4.85 35.24
CA LYS A 189 7.94 -5.69 36.22
C LYS A 189 8.95 -4.89 37.02
N VAL A 190 9.68 -3.97 36.38
CA VAL A 190 10.65 -3.10 37.05
C VAL A 190 9.93 -2.13 37.99
N SER A 191 8.85 -1.49 37.54
CA SER A 191 8.03 -0.61 38.39
C SER A 191 7.43 -1.35 39.60
N PHE A 192 7.04 -2.61 39.44
CA PHE A 192 6.52 -3.44 40.52
C PHE A 192 7.61 -3.78 41.56
N TRP A 193 8.86 -3.98 41.12
CA TRP A 193 10.00 -4.20 42.01
C TRP A 193 10.36 -2.97 42.85
N PHE A 194 10.21 -1.77 42.31
CA PHE A 194 10.47 -0.52 43.04
C PHE A 194 9.38 -0.15 44.06
N PHE A 195 8.22 -0.80 44.06
CA PHE A 195 7.12 -0.56 45.02
C PHE A 195 7.09 -1.56 46.19
N LEU A 196 8.00 -2.53 46.21
CA LEU A 196 8.05 -3.62 47.19
C LEU A 196 9.26 -3.53 48.16
N HIS A 197 9.96 -2.40 48.20
CA HIS A 197 11.01 -2.05 49.16
C HIS A 197 10.72 -0.65 49.72
#